data_AF-R7TWN7-F1
#
_entry.id   AF-R7TWN7-F1
#
_cell.length_a   1.000
_cell.length_b   1.000
_cell.length_c   1.000
_cell.angle_alpha   90.00
_cell.angle_beta   90.00
_cell.angle_gamma   90.00
#
_symmetry.space_group_name_H-M   'P 1'
#
loop_
_entity.id
_entity.type
_entity.pdbx_description
1 polymer ?
#
loop_
_entity_poly.entity_id
_entity_poly.type
_entity_poly.pdbx_seq_one_letter_code
_entity_poly.pdbx_strand_id
1 'polypeptide(L)'
;STLLRFYIYGIHGFAIEVMFTSAWEFVVNLNWKFPGVTSVWSFFIYGISTIVVERMYLSMRHCVPLLVRALIYTVWSYIWEFSTGYILKQFDACPWDYTAFHGDFMGLVTLEYAPLWFLACIFGEKVIIK
;
A
#
# COMPACT_ATOMS: atom_id res chain seq x y z
N SER A 1 3.05 -7.01 -21.27
CA SER A 1 2.92 -8.32 -20.60
C SER A 1 2.56 -8.10 -19.14
N THR A 2 1.72 -8.95 -18.54
CA THR A 2 1.36 -8.89 -17.11
C THR A 2 2.59 -8.91 -16.20
N LEU A 3 3.63 -9.66 -16.57
CA LEU A 3 4.88 -9.74 -15.79
C LEU A 3 5.64 -8.41 -15.74
N LEU A 4 5.68 -7.67 -16.86
CA LEU A 4 6.30 -6.35 -16.89
C LEU A 4 5.54 -5.35 -16.01
N ARG A 5 4.19 -5.40 -16.04
CA ARG A 5 3.36 -4.56 -15.17
C ARG A 5 3.59 -4.89 -13.70
N PHE A 6 3.59 -6.18 -13.35
CA PHE A 6 3.91 -6.63 -12.00
C PHE A 6 5.27 -6.11 -11.53
N TYR A 7 6.30 -6.21 -12.37
CA TYR A 7 7.63 -5.70 -12.05
C TYR A 7 7.64 -4.18 -11.81
N ILE A 8 7.01 -3.41 -12.70
CA ILE A 8 6.92 -1.94 -12.56
C ILE A 8 6.13 -1.57 -11.29
N TYR A 9 4.99 -2.21 -11.05
CA TYR A 9 4.16 -1.96 -9.87
C TYR A 9 4.87 -2.35 -8.58
N GLY A 10 5.59 -3.47 -8.57
CA GLY A 10 6.40 -3.91 -7.43
C GLY A 10 7.51 -2.90 -7.11
N ILE A 11 8.27 -2.43 -8.10
CA ILE A 11 9.29 -1.39 -7.90
C ILE A 11 8.65 -0.10 -7.39
N HIS A 12 7.53 0.31 -7.98
CA HIS A 12 6.89 1.56 -7.61
C HIS A 12 6.37 1.52 -6.17
N GLY A 13 5.68 0.45 -5.77
CA GLY A 13 5.23 0.26 -4.39
C GLY A 13 6.41 0.17 -3.43
N PHE A 14 7.46 -0.56 -3.78
CA PHE A 14 8.67 -0.64 -2.97
C PHE A 14 9.34 0.73 -2.77
N ALA A 15 9.43 1.54 -3.82
CA ALA A 15 9.96 2.90 -3.74
C ALA A 15 9.08 3.81 -2.87
N ILE A 16 7.75 3.75 -3.02
CA ILE A 16 6.82 4.50 -2.17
C ILE A 16 7.01 4.14 -0.69
N GLU A 17 7.13 2.86 -0.37
CA GLU A 17 7.28 2.41 1.01
C GLU A 17 8.59 2.89 1.63
N VAL A 18 9.71 2.82 0.91
CA VAL A 18 10.99 3.38 1.36
C VAL A 18 10.88 4.89 1.60
N MET A 19 10.23 5.62 0.69
CA MET A 19 10.03 7.06 0.83
C MET A 19 9.09 7.39 2.00
N PHE A 20 8.08 6.57 2.24
CA PHE A 20 7.13 6.73 3.34
C PHE A 20 7.80 6.53 4.69
N THR A 21 8.55 5.44 4.88
CA THR A 21 9.26 5.18 6.14
C THR A 21 10.36 6.20 6.38
N SER A 22 11.02 6.66 5.32
CA SER A 22 11.97 7.77 5.35
C SER A 22 11.34 9.09 5.83
N ALA A 23 10.16 9.43 5.30
CA ALA A 23 9.42 10.62 5.72
C ALA A 23 8.94 10.49 7.17
N TRP A 24 8.45 9.32 7.58
CA TRP A 24 8.03 9.06 8.95
C TRP A 24 9.18 9.22 9.95
N GLU A 25 10.35 8.67 9.62
CA GLU A 25 11.57 8.81 10.42
C GLU A 25 11.98 10.27 10.58
N PHE A 26 11.87 11.07 9.53
CA PHE A 26 12.10 12.50 9.62
C PHE A 26 11.08 13.21 10.51
N VAL A 27 9.79 12.87 10.41
CA VAL A 27 8.74 13.49 11.23
C VAL A 27 8.93 13.17 12.71
N VAL A 28 9.28 11.94 13.05
CA VAL A 28 9.43 11.50 14.45
C VAL A 28 10.76 11.95 15.06
N ASN A 29 11.87 11.80 14.31
CA ASN A 29 13.22 11.97 14.85
C ASN A 29 13.96 13.21 14.31
N LEU A 30 13.37 13.99 13.41
CA LEU A 30 14.01 15.11 12.70
C LEU A 30 15.35 14.72 12.05
N ASN A 31 15.41 13.47 11.59
CA ASN A 31 16.61 12.88 11.01
C ASN A 31 16.76 13.30 9.54
N TRP A 32 17.56 14.33 9.29
CA TRP A 32 17.84 14.88 7.95
C TRP A 32 18.54 13.92 6.98
N LYS A 33 18.97 12.74 7.43
CA LYS A 33 19.49 11.69 6.54
C LYS A 33 18.39 10.94 5.80
N PHE A 34 17.13 11.08 6.23
CA PHE A 34 15.98 10.45 5.59
C PHE A 34 16.16 8.94 5.35
N PRO A 35 16.60 8.13 6.35
CA PRO A 35 16.78 6.71 6.10
C PRO A 35 15.41 6.03 5.96
N GLY A 36 15.16 5.47 4.78
CA GLY A 36 13.98 4.67 4.48
C GLY A 36 14.31 3.19 4.51
N VAL A 37 13.49 2.40 5.19
CA VAL A 37 13.64 0.95 5.31
C VAL A 37 12.33 0.28 4.94
N THR A 38 12.43 -0.89 4.31
CA THR A 38 11.27 -1.73 3.98
C THR A 38 11.72 -3.19 3.89
N SER A 39 10.78 -4.12 3.99
CA SER A 39 11.01 -5.52 3.68
C SER A 39 10.96 -5.79 2.17
N VAL A 40 11.68 -6.83 1.74
CA VAL A 40 11.60 -7.36 0.36
C VAL A 40 10.18 -7.85 0.04
N TRP A 41 9.41 -8.28 1.05
CA TRP A 41 8.02 -8.70 0.86
C TRP A 41 7.14 -7.60 0.28
N SER A 42 7.44 -6.33 0.59
CA SER A 42 6.71 -5.16 0.07
C SER A 42 6.65 -5.14 -1.45
N PHE A 43 7.73 -5.56 -2.14
CA PHE A 43 7.75 -5.66 -3.61
C PHE A 43 6.62 -6.57 -4.13
N PHE A 44 6.47 -7.76 -3.53
CA PHE A 44 5.46 -8.72 -3.93
C PHE A 44 4.06 -8.26 -3.53
N ILE A 45 3.92 -7.72 -2.31
CA ILE A 45 2.61 -7.29 -1.78
C ILE A 45 2.04 -6.16 -2.63
N TYR A 46 2.81 -5.09 -2.87
CA TYR A 46 2.33 -3.97 -3.70
C TYR A 46 2.19 -4.36 -5.17
N GLY A 47 3.12 -5.17 -5.70
CA GLY A 47 3.06 -5.62 -7.09
C GLY A 47 1.79 -6.43 -7.38
N ILE A 48 1.46 -7.40 -6.53
CA ILE A 48 0.26 -8.23 -6.69
C ILE A 48 -1.00 -7.39 -6.44
N SER A 49 -1.04 -6.58 -5.38
CA SER A 49 -2.20 -5.74 -5.06
C SER A 49 -2.54 -4.81 -6.22
N THR A 50 -1.53 -4.15 -6.80
CA THR A 50 -1.74 -3.18 -7.89
C THR A 50 -2.24 -3.87 -9.17
N ILE A 51 -1.83 -5.11 -9.44
CA ILE A 51 -2.40 -5.89 -10.55
C ILE A 51 -3.89 -6.17 -10.31
N VAL A 52 -4.29 -6.50 -9.07
CA VAL A 52 -5.71 -6.70 -8.73
C VAL A 52 -6.48 -5.39 -8.89
N VAL A 53 -5.96 -4.28 -8.38
CA VAL A 53 -6.55 -2.94 -8.56
C VAL A 53 -6.67 -2.56 -10.04
N GLU A 54 -5.68 -2.89 -10.87
CA GLU A 54 -5.77 -2.69 -12.32
C GLU A 54 -6.94 -3.47 -12.93
N ARG A 55 -7.17 -4.72 -12.52
CA ARG A 55 -8.33 -5.51 -12.98
C ARG A 55 -9.64 -4.88 -12.54
N MET A 56 -9.72 -4.46 -11.28
CA MET A 56 -10.89 -3.75 -10.74
C MET A 56 -11.17 -2.46 -11.53
N TYR A 57 -10.12 -1.68 -11.83
CA TYR A 57 -10.21 -0.48 -12.66
C TYR A 57 -10.79 -0.79 -14.05
N LEU A 58 -10.25 -1.80 -14.75
CA LEU A 58 -10.74 -2.16 -16.09
C LEU A 58 -12.22 -2.57 -16.08
N SER A 59 -12.70 -3.22 -15.02
CA SER A 59 -14.11 -3.60 -14.87
C SER A 59 -15.03 -2.43 -14.49
N MET A 60 -14.53 -1.43 -13.74
CA MET A 60 -15.36 -0.37 -13.14
C MET A 60 -15.25 1.00 -13.83
N ARG A 61 -14.22 1.24 -14.64
CA ARG A 61 -13.86 2.57 -15.19
C ARG A 61 -14.99 3.29 -15.95
N HIS A 62 -15.95 2.53 -16.50
CA HIS A 62 -17.07 3.08 -17.29
C HIS A 62 -18.36 3.27 -16.51
N CYS A 63 -18.54 2.58 -15.37
CA CYS A 63 -19.82 2.51 -14.66
C CYS A 63 -19.78 3.16 -13.27
N VAL A 64 -18.60 3.23 -12.65
CA VAL A 64 -18.45 3.65 -11.25
C VAL A 64 -17.68 4.97 -11.18
N PRO A 65 -18.12 5.99 -10.43
CA PRO A 65 -17.39 7.25 -10.26
C PRO A 65 -16.03 7.06 -9.59
N LEU A 66 -15.06 7.95 -9.88
CA LEU A 66 -13.69 7.87 -9.34
C LEU A 66 -13.63 7.73 -7.82
N LEU A 67 -14.39 8.54 -7.07
CA LEU A 67 -14.36 8.51 -5.61
C LEU A 67 -14.87 7.19 -5.04
N VAL A 68 -15.90 6.60 -5.67
CA VAL A 68 -16.42 5.29 -5.27
C VAL A 68 -15.41 4.19 -5.59
N ARG A 69 -14.74 4.25 -6.74
CA ARG A 69 -13.65 3.32 -7.06
C ARG A 69 -12.49 3.44 -6.07
N ALA A 70 -12.09 4.66 -5.71
CA ALA A 70 -11.05 4.89 -4.72
C ALA A 70 -11.42 4.30 -3.35
N LEU A 71 -12.67 4.43 -2.90
CA LEU A 71 -13.14 3.77 -1.67
C LEU A 71 -13.02 2.25 -1.77
N ILE A 72 -13.44 1.68 -2.91
CA ILE A 72 -13.33 0.24 -3.16
C ILE A 72 -11.87 -0.22 -3.12
N TYR A 73 -10.95 0.53 -3.75
CA TYR A 73 -9.52 0.22 -3.73
C TYR A 73 -8.93 0.35 -2.33
N THR A 74 -9.34 1.35 -1.54
CA THR A 74 -8.90 1.49 -0.15
C THR A 74 -9.32 0.30 0.70
N VAL A 75 -10.59 -0.12 0.60
CA VAL A 75 -11.08 -1.32 1.30
C VAL A 75 -10.28 -2.56 0.87
N TRP A 76 -10.02 -2.71 -0.42
CA TRP A 76 -9.16 -3.77 -0.94
C TRP A 76 -7.74 -3.71 -0.34
N SER A 77 -7.10 -2.54 -0.32
CA SER A 77 -5.76 -2.36 0.24
C SER A 77 -5.70 -2.77 1.70
N TYR A 78 -6.69 -2.39 2.52
CA TYR A 78 -6.76 -2.82 3.92
C TYR A 78 -6.92 -4.33 4.07
N ILE A 79 -7.81 -4.95 3.30
CA ILE A 79 -7.99 -6.41 3.33
C ILE A 79 -6.69 -7.11 2.92
N TRP A 80 -6.02 -6.60 1.88
CA TRP A 80 -4.79 -7.19 1.36
C TRP A 80 -3.61 -7.02 2.31
N GLU A 81 -3.41 -5.82 2.85
CA GLU A 81 -2.38 -5.50 3.85
C GLU A 81 -2.57 -6.36 5.10
N PHE A 82 -3.78 -6.41 5.65
CA PHE A 82 -4.09 -7.26 6.79
C PHE A 82 -3.83 -8.73 6.49
N SER A 83 -4.30 -9.25 5.36
CA SER A 83 -4.15 -10.67 5.01
C SER A 83 -2.68 -11.05 4.82
N THR A 84 -1.92 -10.24 4.10
CA THR A 84 -0.49 -10.50 3.86
C THR A 84 0.34 -10.31 5.13
N GLY A 85 0.07 -9.26 5.92
CA GLY A 85 0.68 -9.04 7.22
C GLY A 85 0.38 -10.18 8.20
N TYR A 86 -0.86 -10.66 8.25
CA TYR A 86 -1.26 -11.76 9.13
C TYR A 86 -0.53 -13.08 8.80
N ILE A 87 -0.39 -13.39 7.50
CA ILE A 87 0.37 -14.56 7.04
C ILE A 87 1.85 -14.40 7.41
N LEU A 88 2.45 -13.25 7.11
CA LEU A 88 3.86 -13.00 7.40
C LEU A 88 4.17 -12.99 8.90
N LYS A 89 3.22 -12.53 9.73
CA LYS A 89 3.33 -12.55 11.20
C LYS A 89 3.48 -13.96 11.76
N GLN A 90 2.96 -14.99 11.09
CA GLN A 90 3.16 -16.40 11.49
C GLN A 90 4.63 -16.86 11.36
N PHE A 91 5.43 -16.14 10.57
CA PHE A 91 6.83 -16.44 10.29
C PHE A 91 7.78 -15.35 10.81
N ASP A 92 7.31 -14.47 11.68
CA ASP A 92 8.08 -13.31 12.19
C ASP A 92 8.63 -12.40 11.06
N ALA A 93 7.88 -12.31 9.96
CA ALA A 93 8.31 -11.64 8.73
C ALA A 93 7.44 -10.42 8.36
N CYS A 94 6.46 -10.07 9.22
CA CYS A 94 5.57 -8.94 8.97
C CYS A 94 6.36 -7.62 9.03
N PRO A 95 6.36 -6.81 7.96
CA PRO A 95 7.15 -5.58 7.92
C PRO A 95 6.52 -4.41 8.69
N TRP A 96 5.25 -4.54 9.06
CA TRP A 96 4.48 -3.48 9.70
C TRP A 96 4.16 -3.82 11.13
N ASP A 97 4.22 -2.79 11.97
CA ASP A 97 3.70 -2.78 13.34
C ASP A 97 3.04 -1.43 13.61
N TYR A 98 1.71 -1.45 13.65
CA TYR A 98 0.89 -0.27 13.89
C TYR A 98 0.37 -0.17 15.33
N THR A 99 0.87 -0.97 16.27
CA THR A 99 0.40 -0.96 17.68
C THR A 99 0.52 0.40 18.37
N ALA A 100 1.36 1.30 17.86
CA ALA A 100 1.51 2.66 18.37
C ALA A 100 0.37 3.63 17.95
N PHE A 101 -0.46 3.27 16.96
CA PHE A 101 -1.52 4.11 16.44
C PHE A 101 -2.87 3.79 17.09
N HIS A 102 -3.74 4.77 17.22
CA HIS A 102 -5.10 4.54 17.70
C HIS A 102 -5.96 3.91 16.60
N GLY A 103 -6.80 2.94 16.97
CA GLY A 103 -7.62 2.23 15.99
C GLY A 103 -6.79 1.30 15.09
N ASP A 104 -5.65 0.82 15.60
CA ASP A 104 -4.99 -0.34 15.03
C ASP A 104 -5.87 -1.59 15.13
N PHE A 105 -5.68 -2.52 14.20
CA PHE A 105 -6.28 -3.84 14.27
C PHE A 105 -5.17 -4.90 14.24
N MET A 106 -4.94 -5.52 15.40
CA MET A 106 -3.90 -6.54 15.63
C MET A 106 -2.47 -6.06 15.35
N GLY A 107 -2.23 -4.74 15.34
CA GLY A 107 -1.00 -4.11 14.91
C GLY A 107 -0.70 -4.26 13.41
N LEU A 108 -1.64 -4.78 12.61
CA LEU A 108 -1.40 -5.13 11.20
C LEU A 108 -1.93 -4.09 10.22
N VAL A 109 -2.93 -3.32 10.61
CA VAL A 109 -3.45 -2.18 9.87
C VAL A 109 -3.88 -1.09 10.85
N THR A 110 -3.87 0.17 10.43
CA THR A 110 -4.41 1.30 11.23
C THR A 110 -5.40 2.13 10.42
N LEU A 111 -6.54 2.49 11.02
CA LEU A 111 -7.54 3.36 10.39
C LEU A 111 -7.05 4.80 10.21
N GLU A 112 -6.03 5.23 10.96
CA GLU A 112 -5.43 6.56 10.79
C GLU A 112 -4.86 6.76 9.38
N TYR A 113 -4.44 5.68 8.72
CA TYR A 113 -3.88 5.72 7.36
C TYR A 113 -4.95 5.67 6.27
N ALA A 114 -6.25 5.62 6.60
CA ALA A 114 -7.31 5.50 5.60
C ALA A 114 -7.33 6.68 4.61
N PRO A 115 -7.15 7.96 5.04
CA PRO A 115 -7.04 9.07 4.11
C PRO A 115 -5.82 8.96 3.19
N LEU A 116 -4.68 8.49 3.72
CA LEU A 116 -3.45 8.29 2.94
C LEU A 116 -3.67 7.21 1.87
N TRP A 117 -4.22 6.07 2.26
CA TRP A 117 -4.57 4.98 1.35
C TRP A 117 -5.55 5.43 0.26
N PHE A 118 -6.58 6.19 0.62
CA PHE A 118 -7.55 6.74 -0.32
C PHE A 118 -6.90 7.65 -1.38
N LEU A 119 -6.04 8.57 -0.94
CA LEU A 119 -5.30 9.45 -1.85
C LEU A 119 -4.29 8.68 -2.70
N ALA A 120 -3.59 7.70 -2.13
CA ALA A 120 -2.67 6.82 -2.85
C ALA A 120 -3.39 6.02 -3.94
N CYS A 121 -4.61 5.53 -3.67
CA CYS A 121 -5.44 4.82 -4.65
C CYS A 121 -5.87 5.73 -5.81
N ILE A 122 -6.26 6.99 -5.54
CA ILE A 122 -6.58 7.96 -6.59
C ILE A 122 -5.34 8.25 -7.46
N PHE A 123 -4.20 8.51 -6.81
CA PHE A 123 -2.93 8.75 -7.50
C PHE A 123 -2.53 7.54 -8.36
N GLY A 124 -2.58 6.35 -7.78
CA GLY A 124 -2.22 5.10 -8.47
C GLY A 124 -3.08 4.84 -9.70
N GLU A 125 -4.41 5.01 -9.60
CA GLU A 125 -5.28 4.88 -10.77
C GLU A 125 -4.93 5.90 -11.85
N LYS A 126 -4.73 7.17 -11.47
CA LYS A 126 -4.55 8.28 -12.41
C LYS A 126 -3.18 8.35 -13.05
N VAL A 127 -2.14 7.86 -12.38
CA VAL A 127 -0.75 8.03 -12.81
C VAL A 127 -0.12 6.70 -13.24
N ILE A 128 -0.41 5.61 -12.53
CA ILE A 128 0.31 4.34 -12.69
C ILE A 128 -0.46 3.36 -13.60
N ILE A 129 -1.77 3.24 -13.41
CA ILE A 129 -2.58 2.16 -14.00
C ILE A 129 -3.14 2.50 -15.41
N LYS A 130 -3.04 3.77 -15.85
CA LYS A 130 -3.64 4.33 -17.08
C LYS A 130 -3.94 3.34 -18.22
#